data_AF-G8S9X3-F1
#
_entry.id   AF-G8S9X3-F1
#
_cell.length_a   1.000
_cell.length_b   1.000
_cell.length_c   1.000
_cell.angle_alpha   90.00
_cell.angle_beta   90.00
_cell.angle_gamma   90.00
#
_symmetry.space_group_name_H-M   'P 1'
#
loop_
_entity.id
_entity.type
_entity.pdbx_description
1 polymer ?
#
loop_
_entity_poly.entity_id
_entity_poly.type
_entity_poly.pdbx_seq_one_letter_code
_entity_poly.pdbx_strand_id
1 'polypeptide(L)'
;MLAEISAAAYRLRLPLVLYSAVLTVATVAAGRLSPAPIGPTVATLALVAVAGVTAVLALAVMAAAQRTGSQRPALIVDGAFHTPRPGTFPLLAVAMLGLAGAAVVAPAEAGQARPVFWGAGAFGVLTLACCARAIRHGIGLTLTPHGLHADKHTGSVTIPWEAVDPRRVWSGPFEVRLRYTRPDLVRTTGWVVNPHRFRVDGIATGFVAATIQHYAANRTELVLIGQPAGQLHPATEPVSPPRSVEPWNLSSVLPLLALAAMTGAGAVAADVWAGRRWGDVSVPGLVAHLLAIQALLAAALLARGSIRLLRRRG
;
A
#
# COMPACT_ATOMS: atom_id res chain seq x y z
N MET A 1 7.84 -14.86 -11.67
CA MET A 1 6.53 -15.09 -11.02
C MET A 1 5.95 -13.90 -10.25
N LEU A 2 6.33 -13.59 -8.99
CA LEU A 2 5.64 -12.53 -8.21
C LEU A 2 5.70 -11.12 -8.85
N ALA A 3 6.82 -10.76 -9.49
CA ALA A 3 6.94 -9.51 -10.22
C ALA A 3 6.00 -9.45 -11.45
N GLU A 4 5.78 -10.58 -12.12
CA GLU A 4 4.86 -10.68 -13.27
C GLU A 4 3.40 -10.61 -12.81
N ILE A 5 3.07 -11.30 -11.71
CA ILE A 5 1.75 -11.21 -11.06
C ILE A 5 1.47 -9.75 -10.67
N SER A 6 2.44 -9.07 -10.06
CA SER A 6 2.32 -7.65 -9.71
C SER A 6 2.09 -6.77 -10.95
N ALA A 7 2.88 -6.97 -12.01
CA ALA A 7 2.74 -6.22 -13.25
C ALA A 7 1.40 -6.49 -13.95
N ALA A 8 0.94 -7.74 -13.96
CA ALA A 8 -0.36 -8.14 -14.49
C ALA A 8 -1.50 -7.50 -13.68
N ALA A 9 -1.44 -7.57 -12.34
CA ALA A 9 -2.41 -6.94 -11.45
C ALA A 9 -2.48 -5.42 -11.64
N TYR A 10 -1.34 -4.76 -11.90
CA TYR A 10 -1.33 -3.32 -12.19
C TYR A 10 -1.92 -2.99 -13.58
N ARG A 11 -1.59 -3.79 -14.61
CA ARG A 11 -2.16 -3.62 -15.96
C ARG A 11 -3.67 -3.83 -15.96
N LEU A 12 -4.15 -4.83 -15.23
CA LEU A 12 -5.56 -5.18 -15.11
C LEU A 12 -6.25 -4.52 -13.90
N ARG A 13 -5.68 -3.46 -13.31
CA ARG A 13 -6.14 -2.92 -12.02
C ARG A 13 -7.64 -2.60 -11.97
N LEU A 14 -8.17 -1.90 -12.99
CA LEU A 14 -9.58 -1.54 -13.05
C LEU A 14 -10.46 -2.76 -13.35
N PRO A 15 -10.17 -3.57 -14.39
CA PRO A 15 -10.90 -4.81 -14.63
C PRO A 15 -10.93 -5.74 -13.41
N LEU A 16 -9.79 -5.96 -12.75
CA LEU A 16 -9.66 -6.83 -11.58
C LEU A 16 -10.59 -6.40 -10.44
N VAL A 17 -10.60 -5.10 -10.12
CA VAL A 17 -11.46 -4.55 -9.07
C VAL A 17 -12.93 -4.60 -9.47
N LEU A 18 -13.26 -4.30 -10.72
CA LEU A 18 -14.64 -4.38 -11.22
C LEU A 18 -15.16 -5.82 -11.21
N TYR A 19 -14.39 -6.79 -11.72
CA TYR A 19 -14.76 -8.20 -11.69
C TYR A 19 -14.92 -8.71 -10.27
N SER A 20 -14.02 -8.32 -9.35
CA SER A 20 -14.15 -8.65 -7.93
C SER A 20 -15.40 -8.04 -7.31
N ALA A 21 -15.74 -6.79 -7.63
CA ALA A 21 -16.95 -6.15 -7.14
C ALA A 21 -18.21 -6.85 -7.65
N VAL A 22 -18.27 -7.17 -8.95
CA VAL A 22 -19.38 -7.92 -9.57
C VAL A 22 -19.52 -9.30 -8.93
N LEU A 23 -18.41 -10.03 -8.79
CA LEU A 23 -18.41 -11.34 -8.15
C LEU A 23 -18.89 -11.26 -6.70
N THR A 24 -18.41 -10.26 -5.95
CA THR A 24 -18.83 -10.03 -4.56
C THR A 24 -20.33 -9.77 -4.48
N VAL A 25 -20.88 -8.89 -5.31
CA VAL A 25 -22.32 -8.60 -5.36
C VAL A 25 -23.12 -9.85 -5.75
N ALA A 26 -22.66 -10.62 -6.74
CA ALA A 26 -23.31 -11.86 -7.14
C ALA A 26 -23.32 -12.91 -6.02
N THR A 27 -22.20 -13.08 -5.31
CA THR A 27 -22.11 -13.97 -4.13
C THR A 27 -23.01 -13.49 -3.00
N VAL A 28 -23.08 -12.17 -2.77
CA VAL A 28 -23.99 -11.58 -1.78
C VAL A 28 -25.44 -11.85 -2.13
N ALA A 29 -25.84 -11.60 -3.38
CA ALA A 29 -27.19 -11.85 -3.86
C ALA A 29 -27.55 -13.33 -3.77
N ALA A 30 -26.67 -14.23 -4.23
CA ALA A 30 -26.87 -15.68 -4.14
C ALA A 30 -27.01 -16.16 -2.69
N GLY A 31 -26.18 -15.65 -1.78
CA GLY A 31 -26.26 -15.96 -0.35
C GLY A 31 -27.57 -15.49 0.29
N ARG A 32 -28.12 -14.34 -0.14
CA ARG A 32 -29.39 -13.80 0.38
C ARG A 32 -30.64 -14.41 -0.26
N LEU A 33 -30.55 -14.86 -1.50
CA LEU A 33 -31.66 -15.49 -2.23
C LEU A 33 -31.74 -16.99 -1.99
N SER A 34 -30.69 -17.62 -1.45
CA SER A 34 -30.70 -19.04 -1.15
C SER A 34 -31.71 -19.35 -0.04
N PRO A 35 -32.72 -20.20 -0.28
CA PRO A 35 -33.69 -20.60 0.75
C PRO A 35 -33.08 -21.58 1.77
N ALA A 36 -31.90 -22.15 1.46
CA ALA A 36 -31.23 -23.06 2.36
C ALA A 36 -30.46 -22.30 3.45
N PRO A 37 -30.54 -22.72 4.72
CA PRO A 37 -29.80 -22.08 5.82
C PRO A 37 -28.27 -22.15 5.65
N ILE A 38 -27.80 -23.06 4.79
CA ILE A 38 -26.37 -23.25 4.46
C ILE A 38 -25.86 -22.18 3.48
N GLY A 39 -26.74 -21.57 2.67
CA GLY A 39 -26.38 -20.61 1.63
C GLY A 39 -25.58 -19.40 2.14
N PRO A 40 -26.07 -18.67 3.16
CA PRO A 40 -25.36 -17.53 3.75
C PRO A 40 -24.00 -17.92 4.34
N THR A 41 -23.91 -19.08 4.99
CA THR A 41 -22.69 -19.57 5.62
C THR A 41 -21.62 -19.90 4.58
N VAL A 42 -21.97 -20.61 3.51
CA VAL A 42 -21.05 -20.95 2.42
C VAL A 42 -20.59 -19.69 1.69
N ALA A 43 -21.50 -18.76 1.41
CA ALA A 43 -21.16 -17.50 0.76
C ALA A 43 -20.24 -16.64 1.64
N THR A 44 -20.46 -16.59 2.96
CA THR A 44 -19.58 -15.88 3.91
C THR A 44 -18.18 -16.51 3.92
N LEU A 45 -18.09 -17.85 4.02
CA LEU A 45 -16.80 -18.56 3.99
C LEU A 45 -16.04 -18.33 2.69
N ALA A 46 -16.73 -18.37 1.55
CA ALA A 46 -16.13 -18.10 0.25
C ALA A 46 -15.55 -16.68 0.17
N LEU A 47 -16.30 -15.67 0.61
CA LEU A 47 -15.86 -14.28 0.60
C LEU A 47 -14.68 -14.03 1.56
N VAL A 48 -14.70 -14.63 2.75
CA VAL A 48 -13.59 -14.56 3.71
C VAL A 48 -12.34 -15.27 3.16
N ALA A 49 -12.49 -16.44 2.53
CA ALA A 49 -11.39 -17.16 1.92
C ALA A 49 -10.74 -16.35 0.78
N VAL A 50 -11.55 -15.77 -0.11
CA VAL A 50 -11.06 -14.88 -1.18
C VAL A 50 -10.34 -13.67 -0.58
N ALA A 51 -10.91 -13.02 0.43
CA ALA A 51 -10.28 -11.88 1.11
C ALA A 51 -8.94 -12.26 1.74
N GLY A 52 -8.88 -13.41 2.43
CA GLY A 52 -7.67 -13.92 3.05
C GLY A 52 -6.56 -14.24 2.04
N VAL A 53 -6.88 -15.01 0.99
CA VAL A 53 -5.92 -15.39 -0.06
C VAL A 53 -5.39 -14.15 -0.77
N THR A 54 -6.25 -13.19 -1.10
CA THR A 54 -5.85 -11.98 -1.81
C THR A 54 -5.04 -11.03 -0.94
N ALA A 55 -5.34 -10.94 0.36
CA ALA A 55 -4.52 -10.22 1.33
C ALA A 55 -3.11 -10.84 1.46
N VAL A 56 -3.02 -12.17 1.59
CA VAL A 56 -1.73 -12.88 1.62
C VAL A 56 -0.96 -12.65 0.32
N LEU A 57 -1.61 -12.70 -0.83
CA LEU A 57 -0.98 -12.42 -2.11
C LEU A 57 -0.50 -10.96 -2.21
N ALA A 58 -1.28 -9.99 -1.74
CA ALA A 58 -0.89 -8.58 -1.69
C ALA A 58 0.37 -8.39 -0.82
N LEU A 59 0.40 -9.02 0.35
CA LEU A 59 1.55 -8.99 1.27
C LEU A 59 2.78 -9.67 0.64
N ALA A 60 2.59 -10.81 -0.03
CA ALA A 60 3.66 -11.51 -0.74
C ALA A 60 4.23 -10.65 -1.88
N VAL A 61 3.36 -9.96 -2.64
CA VAL A 61 3.77 -9.02 -3.69
C VAL A 61 4.51 -7.83 -3.10
N MET A 62 4.05 -7.24 -1.98
CA MET A 62 4.78 -6.18 -1.29
C MET A 62 6.16 -6.66 -0.84
N ALA A 63 6.24 -7.79 -0.13
CA ALA A 63 7.49 -8.34 0.36
C ALA A 63 8.45 -8.68 -0.79
N ALA A 64 7.94 -9.22 -1.89
CA ALA A 64 8.72 -9.49 -3.08
C ALA A 64 9.23 -8.20 -3.73
N ALA A 65 8.38 -7.19 -3.91
CA ALA A 65 8.76 -5.89 -4.45
C ALA A 65 9.85 -5.21 -3.60
N GLN A 66 9.80 -5.37 -2.28
CA GLN A 66 10.82 -4.88 -1.36
C GLN A 66 12.16 -5.61 -1.54
N ARG A 67 12.13 -6.93 -1.77
CA ARG A 67 13.35 -7.73 -1.98
C ARG A 67 13.96 -7.49 -3.37
N THR A 68 13.14 -7.48 -4.42
CA THR A 68 13.60 -7.32 -5.80
C THR A 68 13.91 -5.88 -6.19
N GLY A 69 13.39 -4.88 -5.45
CA GLY A 69 13.78 -3.48 -5.64
C GLY A 69 15.28 -3.25 -5.49
N SER A 70 16.00 -4.13 -4.76
CA SER A 70 17.46 -4.08 -4.65
C SER A 70 18.21 -4.48 -5.93
N GLN A 71 17.53 -5.08 -6.92
CA GLN A 71 18.16 -5.70 -8.10
C GLN A 71 17.74 -5.09 -9.44
N ARG A 72 16.78 -4.15 -9.47
CA ARG A 72 16.38 -3.46 -10.70
C ARG A 72 16.87 -2.02 -10.67
N PRO A 73 17.95 -1.69 -11.40
CA PRO A 73 18.51 -0.34 -11.39
C PRO A 73 17.98 0.53 -12.54
N ALA A 74 16.75 0.35 -12.98
CA ALA A 74 16.23 1.09 -14.13
C ALA A 74 14.80 1.58 -13.91
N LEU A 75 14.59 2.86 -14.19
CA LEU A 75 13.25 3.45 -14.33
C LEU A 75 12.61 2.90 -15.61
N ILE A 76 11.28 2.94 -15.68
CA ILE A 76 10.57 2.63 -16.93
C ILE A 76 10.60 3.89 -17.79
N VAL A 77 10.99 3.77 -19.06
CA VAL A 77 11.05 4.88 -20.01
C VAL A 77 9.84 4.85 -20.92
N ASP A 78 9.03 5.91 -20.90
CA ASP A 78 7.86 6.08 -21.78
C ASP A 78 7.57 7.57 -22.00
N GLY A 79 8.47 8.28 -22.69
CA GLY A 79 8.44 9.75 -22.82
C GLY A 79 8.70 10.52 -21.52
N ALA A 80 8.77 9.80 -20.40
CA ALA A 80 9.18 10.23 -19.07
C ALA A 80 9.83 9.05 -18.34
N PHE A 81 10.44 9.30 -17.18
CA PHE A 81 10.94 8.22 -16.33
C PHE A 81 9.95 7.90 -15.22
N HIS A 82 9.51 6.66 -15.14
CA HIS A 82 8.54 6.22 -14.15
C HIS A 82 9.11 5.17 -13.22
N THR A 83 8.80 5.28 -11.93
CA THR A 83 9.00 4.17 -11.01
C THR A 83 7.97 3.06 -11.30
N PRO A 84 8.35 1.77 -11.21
CA PRO A 84 7.39 0.67 -11.29
C PRO A 84 6.25 0.86 -10.28
N ARG A 85 5.01 0.65 -10.73
CA ARG A 85 3.83 0.74 -9.89
C ARG A 85 3.41 -0.66 -9.46
N PRO A 86 3.48 -1.01 -8.16
CA PRO A 86 3.18 -2.37 -7.71
C PRO A 86 1.67 -2.65 -7.79
N GLY A 87 1.32 -3.91 -8.02
CA GLY A 87 -0.07 -4.41 -8.05
C GLY A 87 -0.73 -4.51 -6.67
N THR A 88 -0.12 -3.94 -5.62
CA THR A 88 -0.58 -4.07 -4.24
C THR A 88 -1.96 -3.46 -3.99
N PHE A 89 -2.24 -2.25 -4.50
CA PHE A 89 -3.53 -1.58 -4.25
C PHE A 89 -4.73 -2.28 -4.89
N PRO A 90 -4.65 -2.78 -6.15
CA PRO A 90 -5.71 -3.60 -6.72
C PRO A 90 -5.96 -4.88 -5.90
N LEU A 91 -4.90 -5.56 -5.45
CA LEU A 91 -5.05 -6.77 -4.61
C LEU A 91 -5.66 -6.44 -3.25
N LEU A 92 -5.25 -5.33 -2.63
CA LEU A 92 -5.85 -4.82 -1.39
C LEU A 92 -7.34 -4.51 -1.60
N ALA A 93 -7.71 -3.91 -2.73
CA ALA A 93 -9.10 -3.60 -3.04
C ALA A 93 -9.95 -4.85 -3.14
N VAL A 94 -9.46 -5.91 -3.81
CA VAL A 94 -10.13 -7.21 -3.88
C VAL A 94 -10.34 -7.78 -2.48
N ALA A 95 -9.32 -7.71 -1.61
CA ALA A 95 -9.43 -8.19 -0.24
C ALA A 95 -10.49 -7.41 0.57
N MET A 96 -10.49 -6.08 0.46
CA MET A 96 -11.45 -5.22 1.16
C MET A 96 -12.88 -5.36 0.64
N LEU A 97 -13.05 -5.62 -0.66
CA LEU A 97 -14.36 -5.96 -1.24
C LEU A 97 -14.89 -7.28 -0.70
N GLY A 98 -14.05 -8.32 -0.62
CA GLY A 98 -14.44 -9.60 -0.02
C GLY A 98 -14.86 -9.44 1.45
N LEU A 99 -14.11 -8.65 2.21
CA LEU A 99 -14.43 -8.33 3.62
C LEU A 99 -15.78 -7.58 3.74
N ALA A 100 -16.01 -6.58 2.89
CA ALA A 100 -17.27 -5.84 2.85
C ALA A 100 -18.45 -6.73 2.44
N GLY A 101 -18.26 -7.61 1.45
CA GLY A 101 -19.26 -8.58 1.04
C GLY A 101 -19.61 -9.57 2.16
N ALA A 102 -18.60 -10.13 2.82
CA ALA A 102 -18.79 -11.07 3.93
C ALA A 102 -19.62 -10.43 5.06
N ALA A 103 -19.39 -9.15 5.35
CA ALA A 103 -20.16 -8.41 6.35
C ALA A 103 -21.65 -8.31 6.02
N VAL A 104 -21.98 -8.20 4.73
CA VAL A 104 -23.38 -8.12 4.26
C VAL A 104 -24.04 -9.50 4.26
N VAL A 105 -23.32 -10.58 3.95
CA VAL A 105 -23.91 -11.93 3.85
C VAL A 105 -24.00 -12.64 5.19
N ALA A 106 -23.21 -12.21 6.18
CA ALA A 106 -23.14 -12.86 7.48
C ALA A 106 -24.54 -13.19 8.03
N PRO A 107 -24.78 -14.46 8.44
CA PRO A 107 -26.11 -14.93 8.81
C PRO A 107 -26.69 -14.11 9.98
N ALA A 108 -28.00 -13.92 10.00
CA ALA A 108 -28.68 -13.18 11.07
C ALA A 108 -28.46 -13.84 12.45
N GLU A 109 -28.34 -15.17 12.45
CA GLU A 109 -28.03 -16.02 13.60
C GLU A 109 -26.58 -15.87 14.11
N ALA A 110 -25.73 -15.11 13.42
CA ALA A 110 -24.37 -14.82 13.88
C ALA A 110 -24.34 -14.11 15.24
N GLY A 111 -25.48 -13.58 15.72
CA GLY A 111 -25.68 -13.10 17.08
C GLY A 111 -24.56 -12.15 17.51
N GLN A 112 -23.73 -12.61 18.45
CA GLN A 112 -22.62 -11.87 19.03
C GLN A 112 -21.48 -11.54 18.04
N ALA A 113 -21.34 -12.27 16.92
CA ALA A 113 -20.31 -12.01 15.91
C ALA A 113 -20.71 -10.92 14.91
N ARG A 114 -21.99 -10.53 14.85
CA ARG A 114 -22.51 -9.57 13.87
C ARG A 114 -21.86 -8.18 13.93
N PRO A 115 -21.59 -7.58 15.12
CA PRO A 115 -20.86 -6.32 15.21
C PRO A 115 -19.44 -6.38 14.63
N VAL A 116 -18.77 -7.53 14.79
CA VAL A 116 -17.41 -7.74 14.25
C VAL A 116 -17.44 -7.74 12.73
N PHE A 117 -18.40 -8.44 12.12
CA PHE A 117 -18.61 -8.43 10.68
C PHE A 117 -18.90 -7.02 10.15
N TRP A 118 -19.79 -6.27 10.81
CA TRP A 118 -20.06 -4.88 10.42
C TRP A 118 -18.85 -3.97 10.55
N GLY A 119 -18.09 -4.07 11.65
CA GLY A 119 -16.87 -3.31 11.85
C GLY A 119 -15.82 -3.61 10.79
N ALA A 120 -15.65 -4.89 10.45
CA ALA A 120 -14.79 -5.32 9.35
C ALA A 120 -15.29 -4.75 8.01
N GLY A 121 -16.58 -4.90 7.68
CA GLY A 121 -17.14 -4.38 6.44
C GLY A 121 -17.00 -2.86 6.31
N ALA A 122 -17.28 -2.11 7.39
CA ALA A 122 -17.09 -0.67 7.44
C ALA A 122 -15.63 -0.27 7.24
N PHE A 123 -14.69 -1.00 7.86
CA PHE A 123 -13.25 -0.82 7.63
C PHE A 123 -12.88 -1.08 6.16
N GLY A 124 -13.42 -2.14 5.55
CA GLY A 124 -13.20 -2.46 4.14
C GLY A 124 -13.67 -1.34 3.21
N VAL A 125 -14.90 -0.85 3.42
CA VAL A 125 -15.48 0.26 2.66
C VAL A 125 -14.67 1.55 2.84
N LEU A 126 -14.32 1.89 4.08
CA LEU A 126 -13.52 3.09 4.38
C LEU A 126 -12.14 3.01 3.72
N THR A 127 -11.49 1.85 3.78
CA THR A 127 -10.19 1.62 3.12
C THR A 127 -10.29 1.80 1.61
N LEU A 128 -11.33 1.23 0.99
CA LEU A 128 -11.59 1.42 -0.44
C LEU A 128 -11.80 2.90 -0.80
N ALA A 129 -12.57 3.64 0.00
CA ALA A 129 -12.80 5.07 -0.20
C ALA A 129 -11.49 5.87 -0.08
N CYS A 130 -10.71 5.64 0.98
CA CYS A 130 -9.42 6.31 1.21
C CYS A 130 -8.35 5.95 0.17
N CYS A 131 -8.40 4.75 -0.42
CA CYS A 131 -7.45 4.30 -1.42
C CYS A 131 -7.96 4.37 -2.87
N ALA A 132 -9.15 4.92 -3.12
CA ALA A 132 -9.78 4.91 -4.44
C ALA A 132 -8.87 5.47 -5.54
N ARG A 133 -8.16 6.57 -5.25
CA ARG A 133 -7.19 7.16 -6.20
C ARG A 133 -5.99 6.24 -6.42
N ALA A 134 -5.40 5.68 -5.37
CA ALA A 134 -4.29 4.72 -5.47
C ALA A 134 -4.68 3.45 -6.22
N ILE A 135 -5.91 2.97 -6.06
CA ILE A 135 -6.43 1.81 -6.80
C ILE A 135 -6.55 2.14 -8.29
N ARG A 136 -7.06 3.34 -8.62
CA ARG A 136 -7.28 3.77 -10.01
C ARG A 136 -6.00 4.15 -10.76
N HIS A 137 -5.10 4.88 -10.11
CA HIS A 137 -3.92 5.46 -10.75
C HIS A 137 -2.61 4.75 -10.37
N GLY A 138 -2.59 4.01 -9.26
CA GLY A 138 -1.37 3.54 -8.64
C GLY A 138 -0.70 4.62 -7.79
N ILE A 139 0.40 4.25 -7.14
CA ILE A 139 1.30 5.16 -6.42
C ILE A 139 2.65 5.06 -7.10
N GLY A 140 3.30 6.20 -7.33
CA GLY A 140 4.62 6.21 -7.94
C GLY A 140 5.12 7.63 -8.22
N LEU A 141 6.36 7.68 -8.66
CA LEU A 141 7.05 8.90 -9.05
C LEU A 141 7.30 8.88 -10.56
N THR A 142 7.04 10.01 -11.19
CA THR A 142 7.31 10.28 -12.60
C THR A 142 8.22 11.48 -12.69
N LEU A 143 9.34 11.35 -13.38
CA LEU A 143 10.24 12.45 -13.71
C LEU A 143 9.96 12.85 -15.15
N THR A 144 9.74 14.14 -15.36
CA THR A 144 9.54 14.77 -16.67
C THR A 144 10.57 15.89 -16.85
N PRO A 145 10.80 16.37 -18.08
CA PRO A 145 11.64 17.55 -18.29
C PRO A 145 11.19 18.79 -17.50
N HIS A 146 9.90 18.91 -17.20
CA HIS A 146 9.33 20.05 -16.48
C HIS A 146 9.37 19.92 -14.95
N GLY A 147 9.56 18.72 -14.42
CA GLY A 147 9.57 18.49 -12.98
C GLY A 147 9.25 17.04 -12.60
N LEU A 148 8.98 16.85 -11.33
CA LEU A 148 8.56 15.59 -10.74
C LEU A 148 7.05 15.60 -10.51
N HIS A 149 6.40 14.50 -10.84
CA HIS A 149 5.01 14.23 -10.50
C HIS A 149 4.92 12.97 -9.65
N ALA A 150 4.33 13.09 -8.47
CA ALA A 150 4.15 11.98 -7.54
C ALA A 150 2.67 11.72 -7.26
N ASP A 151 2.21 10.53 -7.63
CA ASP A 151 0.91 10.03 -7.26
C ASP A 151 0.96 9.45 -5.84
N LYS A 152 0.02 9.84 -4.98
CA LYS A 152 -0.10 9.42 -3.58
C LYS A 152 -1.47 8.78 -3.33
N HIS A 153 -1.65 8.24 -2.11
CA HIS A 153 -2.87 7.54 -1.70
C HIS A 153 -4.17 8.32 -2.03
N THR A 154 -4.18 9.61 -1.66
CA THR A 154 -5.36 10.49 -1.66
C THR A 154 -5.16 11.76 -2.49
N GLY A 155 -4.09 11.85 -3.26
CA GLY A 155 -3.75 13.06 -4.02
C GLY A 155 -2.55 12.90 -4.93
N SER A 156 -2.03 14.00 -5.44
CA SER A 156 -0.76 14.05 -6.17
C SER A 156 0.01 15.34 -5.86
N VAL A 157 1.30 15.31 -6.16
CA VAL A 157 2.21 16.44 -5.97
C VAL A 157 3.00 16.65 -7.25
N THR A 158 3.01 17.88 -7.75
CA THR A 158 3.83 18.30 -8.88
C THR A 158 4.88 19.29 -8.38
N ILE A 159 6.14 18.98 -8.66
CA ILE A 159 7.31 19.68 -8.13
C ILE A 159 8.17 20.11 -9.32
N PRO A 160 8.20 21.39 -9.66
CA PRO A 160 9.09 21.86 -10.71
C PRO A 160 10.56 21.70 -10.27
N TRP A 161 11.48 21.51 -11.22
CA TRP A 161 12.90 21.32 -10.90
C TRP A 161 13.50 22.52 -10.16
N GLU A 162 12.93 23.71 -10.36
CA GLU A 162 13.21 24.96 -9.65
C GLU A 162 13.06 24.86 -8.13
N ALA A 163 12.15 24.01 -7.68
CA ALA A 163 11.85 23.84 -6.27
C ALA A 163 12.74 22.81 -5.58
N VAL A 164 13.48 21.98 -6.32
CA VAL A 164 14.26 20.87 -5.76
C VAL A 164 15.65 21.34 -5.33
N ASP A 165 16.04 21.03 -4.09
CA ASP A 165 17.43 21.19 -3.64
C ASP A 165 18.25 19.93 -3.98
N PRO A 166 19.19 19.98 -4.94
CA PRO A 166 19.97 18.81 -5.34
C PRO A 166 20.82 18.24 -4.20
N ARG A 167 21.22 19.07 -3.21
CA ARG A 167 22.05 18.61 -2.09
C ARG A 167 21.23 17.95 -0.98
N ARG A 168 19.90 18.03 -1.06
CA ARG A 168 18.97 17.60 -0.03
C ARG A 168 17.90 16.66 -0.58
N VAL A 169 18.41 15.65 -1.29
CA VAL A 169 17.67 14.48 -1.74
C VAL A 169 18.16 13.30 -0.90
N TRP A 170 17.26 12.70 -0.12
CA TRP A 170 17.58 11.57 0.74
C TRP A 170 16.82 10.32 0.31
N SER A 171 17.45 9.17 0.46
CA SER A 171 16.78 7.87 0.31
C SER A 171 16.55 7.21 1.66
N GLY A 172 15.34 6.74 1.89
CA GLY A 172 14.98 5.77 2.92
C GLY A 172 14.76 4.37 2.33
N PRO A 173 14.35 3.38 3.13
CA PRO A 173 14.16 2.00 2.66
C PRO A 173 13.10 1.84 1.56
N PHE A 174 12.02 2.63 1.62
CA PHE A 174 10.87 2.57 0.68
C PHE A 174 10.41 3.94 0.19
N GLU A 175 11.20 4.99 0.49
CA GLU A 175 10.82 6.35 0.15
C GLU A 175 12.01 7.19 -0.25
N VAL A 176 11.76 8.19 -1.09
CA VAL A 176 12.68 9.28 -1.39
C VAL A 176 12.12 10.54 -0.75
N ARG A 177 12.98 11.30 -0.08
CA ARG A 177 12.64 12.56 0.56
C ARG A 177 13.36 13.70 -0.15
N LEU A 178 12.63 14.76 -0.43
CA LEU A 178 13.19 15.99 -1.00
C LEU A 178 13.07 17.12 0.02
N ARG A 179 14.02 18.05 0.01
CA ARG A 179 13.81 19.39 0.57
C ARG A 179 13.60 20.38 -0.55
N TYR A 180 12.70 21.33 -0.31
CA TYR A 180 12.39 22.36 -1.27
C TYR A 180 13.19 23.63 -0.99
N THR A 181 13.77 24.20 -2.03
CA THR A 181 14.32 25.56 -2.02
C THR A 181 13.21 26.59 -2.17
N ARG A 182 12.20 26.28 -3.00
CA ARG A 182 11.04 27.13 -3.30
C ARG A 182 9.73 26.35 -3.08
N PRO A 183 9.26 26.22 -1.82
CA PRO A 183 8.07 25.44 -1.51
C PRO A 183 6.78 26.03 -2.11
N ASP A 184 6.77 27.34 -2.41
CA ASP A 184 5.68 28.07 -3.06
C ASP A 184 5.36 27.59 -4.47
N LEU A 185 6.34 27.00 -5.18
CA LEU A 185 6.15 26.46 -6.52
C LEU A 185 5.55 25.04 -6.52
N VAL A 186 5.50 24.37 -5.37
CA VAL A 186 5.02 23.00 -5.26
C VAL A 186 3.50 22.99 -5.29
N ARG A 187 2.93 22.28 -6.27
CA ARG A 187 1.47 22.16 -6.41
C ARG A 187 1.01 20.81 -5.88
N THR A 188 0.00 20.83 -5.01
CA THR A 188 -0.65 19.63 -4.49
C THR A 188 -2.09 19.57 -4.98
N THR A 189 -2.57 18.38 -5.35
CA THR A 189 -3.99 18.14 -5.64
C THR A 189 -4.52 17.04 -4.72
N GLY A 190 -5.74 17.21 -4.21
CA GLY A 190 -6.32 16.31 -3.21
C GLY A 190 -5.66 16.46 -1.83
N TRP A 191 -5.84 15.45 -0.98
CA TRP A 191 -5.30 15.47 0.38
C TRP A 191 -3.91 14.81 0.39
N VAL A 192 -2.87 15.57 0.74
CA VAL A 192 -1.49 15.08 0.77
C VAL A 192 -0.88 15.32 2.15
N VAL A 193 -0.71 14.25 2.93
CA VAL A 193 -0.21 14.33 4.32
C VAL A 193 1.27 14.73 4.39
N ASN A 194 2.08 14.38 3.38
CA ASN A 194 3.52 14.68 3.35
C ASN A 194 3.97 14.99 1.93
N PRO A 195 3.94 16.24 1.45
CA PRO A 195 4.24 16.55 0.04
C PRO A 195 5.68 16.17 -0.36
N HIS A 196 6.61 16.25 0.57
CA HIS A 196 8.06 16.09 0.36
C HIS A 196 8.60 14.65 0.47
N ARG A 197 7.73 13.65 0.75
CA ARG A 197 8.10 12.22 0.81
C ARG A 197 7.38 11.44 -0.28
N PHE A 198 8.11 10.62 -1.01
CA PHE A 198 7.61 9.85 -2.16
C PHE A 198 7.88 8.38 -1.94
N ARG A 199 6.83 7.57 -1.94
CA ARG A 199 6.98 6.12 -1.89
C ARG A 199 7.52 5.63 -3.22
N VAL A 200 8.52 4.77 -3.17
CA VAL A 200 9.16 4.17 -4.35
C VAL A 200 9.21 2.66 -4.10
N ASP A 201 8.52 1.90 -4.95
CA ASP A 201 8.46 0.44 -4.87
C ASP A 201 9.08 -0.19 -6.14
N GLY A 202 9.65 -1.39 -6.01
CA GLY A 202 10.13 -2.17 -7.16
C GLY A 202 11.42 -1.67 -7.84
N ILE A 203 12.02 -0.60 -7.33
CA ILE A 203 13.31 -0.05 -7.76
C ILE A 203 14.09 0.43 -6.52
N ALA A 204 15.42 0.45 -6.59
CA ALA A 204 16.24 0.89 -5.49
C ALA A 204 16.00 2.39 -5.21
N THR A 205 15.57 2.73 -4.00
CA THR A 205 15.28 4.11 -3.58
C THR A 205 16.50 5.01 -3.70
N GLY A 206 17.69 4.48 -3.42
CA GLY A 206 18.97 5.17 -3.59
C GLY A 206 19.25 5.53 -5.06
N PHE A 207 18.91 4.63 -5.99
CA PHE A 207 19.03 4.93 -7.43
C PHE A 207 18.09 6.07 -7.83
N VAL A 208 16.81 6.00 -7.42
CA VAL A 208 15.84 7.08 -7.74
C VAL A 208 16.26 8.41 -7.12
N ALA A 209 16.72 8.41 -5.87
CA ALA A 209 17.26 9.60 -5.22
C ALA A 209 18.46 10.18 -5.98
N ALA A 210 19.42 9.34 -6.39
CA ALA A 210 20.57 9.76 -7.18
C ALA A 210 20.15 10.31 -8.56
N THR A 211 19.16 9.71 -9.24
CA THR A 211 18.62 10.23 -10.49
C THR A 211 18.03 11.62 -10.33
N ILE A 212 17.23 11.84 -9.27
CA ILE A 212 16.66 13.17 -8.99
C ILE A 212 17.76 14.17 -8.68
N GLN A 213 18.75 13.78 -7.87
CA GLN A 213 19.88 14.63 -7.51
C GLN A 213 20.70 15.04 -8.75
N HIS A 214 20.99 14.10 -9.65
CA HIS A 214 21.69 14.33 -10.91
C HIS A 214 20.97 15.38 -11.76
N TYR A 215 19.69 15.18 -12.04
CA TYR A 215 18.92 16.10 -12.89
C TYR A 215 18.64 17.46 -12.23
N ALA A 216 18.47 17.48 -10.91
CA ALA A 216 18.35 18.73 -10.18
C ALA A 216 19.64 19.56 -10.21
N ALA A 217 20.81 18.90 -10.27
CA ALA A 217 22.12 19.55 -10.42
C ALA A 217 22.44 19.93 -11.88
N ASN A 218 22.02 19.12 -12.85
CA ASN A 218 22.32 19.27 -14.27
C ASN A 218 21.07 19.68 -15.08
N ARG A 219 20.62 20.93 -14.90
CA ARG A 219 19.39 21.46 -15.54
C ARG A 219 19.38 21.38 -17.07
N THR A 220 20.55 21.45 -17.71
CA THR A 220 20.69 21.33 -19.18
C THR A 220 20.35 19.93 -19.69
N GLU A 221 20.46 18.90 -18.83
CA GLU A 221 20.20 17.51 -19.18
C GLU A 221 18.73 17.11 -19.01
N LEU A 222 17.86 18.00 -18.51
CA LEU A 222 16.44 17.69 -18.31
C LEU A 222 15.73 17.24 -19.59
N VAL A 223 16.22 17.65 -20.76
CA VAL A 223 15.71 17.22 -22.07
C VAL A 223 15.92 15.71 -22.33
N LEU A 224 16.88 15.08 -21.63
CA LEU A 224 17.16 13.66 -21.73
C LEU A 224 16.16 12.80 -20.93
N ILE A 225 15.38 13.43 -20.05
CA ILE A 225 14.36 12.71 -19.27
C ILE A 225 13.29 12.16 -20.21
N GLY A 226 13.06 10.84 -20.14
CA GLY A 226 12.15 10.13 -21.04
C GLY A 226 12.82 9.55 -22.29
N GLN A 227 14.14 9.74 -22.46
CA GLN A 227 14.93 9.08 -23.48
C GLN A 227 15.75 7.93 -22.89
N PRO A 228 15.98 6.82 -23.63
CA PRO A 228 16.85 5.73 -23.18
C PRO A 228 18.26 6.20 -22.82
N ALA A 229 18.81 7.16 -23.59
CA ALA A 229 20.13 7.74 -23.36
C ALA A 229 20.23 8.55 -22.06
N GLY A 230 19.10 9.05 -21.52
CA GLY A 230 19.07 9.75 -20.24
C GLY A 230 19.06 8.80 -19.03
N GLN A 231 18.92 7.49 -19.22
CA GLN A 231 18.93 6.58 -18.09
C GLN A 231 20.32 6.49 -17.47
N LEU A 232 20.44 6.97 -16.22
CA LEU A 232 21.65 6.74 -15.44
C LEU A 232 21.91 5.25 -15.32
N HIS A 233 23.14 4.85 -15.63
CA HIS A 233 23.57 3.47 -15.46
C HIS A 233 23.96 3.24 -14.00
N PRO A 234 23.59 2.10 -13.40
CA PRO A 234 23.99 1.75 -12.03
C PRO A 234 25.50 1.69 -11.80
N ALA A 235 26.30 1.55 -12.85
CA ALA A 235 27.76 1.49 -12.80
C ALA A 235 28.41 2.87 -12.61
N THR A 236 27.68 3.97 -12.85
CA THR A 236 28.15 5.30 -12.46
C THR A 236 27.97 5.37 -10.95
N GLU A 237 29.03 5.16 -10.17
CA GLU A 237 29.00 5.20 -8.69
C GLU A 237 28.16 6.40 -8.25
N PRO A 238 26.92 6.18 -7.79
CA PRO A 238 26.17 7.27 -7.24
C PRO A 238 26.90 7.60 -5.95
N VAL A 239 27.29 8.87 -5.77
CA VAL A 239 27.53 9.42 -4.43
C VAL A 239 26.31 9.00 -3.62
N SER A 240 26.48 8.01 -2.74
CA SER A 240 25.35 7.36 -2.09
C SER A 240 24.58 8.46 -1.38
N PRO A 241 23.33 8.75 -1.78
CA PRO A 241 22.62 9.89 -1.22
C PRO A 241 22.55 9.69 0.30
N PRO A 242 22.69 10.77 1.09
CA PRO A 242 22.69 10.66 2.54
C PRO A 242 21.43 9.89 2.96
N ARG A 243 21.62 8.84 3.77
CA ARG A 243 20.49 8.07 4.26
C ARG A 243 19.73 8.88 5.30
N SER A 244 18.41 8.85 5.21
CA SER A 244 17.55 9.36 6.26
C SER A 244 17.85 8.61 7.57
N VAL A 245 18.36 9.33 8.57
CA VAL A 245 18.50 8.86 9.97
C VAL A 245 17.18 8.97 10.75
N GLU A 246 16.15 9.60 10.15
CA GLU A 246 14.87 9.79 10.82
C GLU A 246 14.17 8.42 10.99
N PRO A 247 13.85 8.03 12.24
CA PRO A 247 13.32 6.72 12.54
C PRO A 247 11.85 6.67 12.11
N TRP A 248 11.55 5.77 11.16
CA TRP A 248 10.21 5.33 10.74
C TRP A 248 9.31 6.42 10.11
N ASN A 249 8.58 6.05 9.06
CA ASN A 249 7.43 6.83 8.62
C ASN A 249 6.18 6.26 9.29
N LEU A 250 5.65 6.97 10.29
CA LEU A 250 4.39 6.65 10.95
C LEU A 250 3.27 6.39 9.94
N SER A 251 3.26 7.03 8.75
CA SER A 251 2.23 6.79 7.73
C SER A 251 2.22 5.37 7.14
N SER A 252 3.32 4.62 7.27
CA SER A 252 3.41 3.22 6.82
C SER A 252 2.98 2.22 7.89
N VAL A 253 3.11 2.62 9.17
CA VAL A 253 2.85 1.78 10.34
C VAL A 253 1.46 2.07 10.92
N LEU A 254 0.99 3.32 10.84
CA LEU A 254 -0.31 3.78 11.31
C LEU A 254 -1.48 3.02 10.69
N PRO A 255 -1.53 2.71 9.38
CA PRO A 255 -2.64 1.94 8.83
C PRO A 255 -2.69 0.52 9.38
N LEU A 256 -1.51 -0.11 9.59
CA LEU A 256 -1.39 -1.44 10.17
C LEU A 256 -1.72 -1.44 11.67
N LEU A 257 -1.26 -0.44 12.41
CA LEU A 257 -1.58 -0.26 13.83
C LEU A 257 -3.03 0.14 14.04
N ALA A 258 -3.61 0.99 13.18
CA ALA A 258 -5.02 1.37 13.22
C ALA A 258 -5.90 0.17 12.87
N LEU A 259 -5.52 -0.62 11.86
CA LEU A 259 -6.20 -1.89 11.56
C LEU A 259 -6.12 -2.85 12.75
N ALA A 260 -4.94 -3.04 13.35
CA ALA A 260 -4.74 -3.91 14.50
C ALA A 260 -5.51 -3.41 15.75
N ALA A 261 -5.51 -2.09 15.97
CA ALA A 261 -6.23 -1.46 17.07
C ALA A 261 -7.74 -1.51 16.85
N MET A 262 -8.24 -1.31 15.63
CA MET A 262 -9.67 -1.40 15.33
C MET A 262 -10.18 -2.84 15.40
N THR A 263 -9.39 -3.80 14.92
CA THR A 263 -9.74 -5.24 15.05
C THR A 263 -9.67 -5.72 16.49
N GLY A 264 -8.64 -5.31 17.24
CA GLY A 264 -8.52 -5.59 18.68
C GLY A 264 -9.61 -4.90 19.53
N ALA A 265 -9.85 -3.61 19.31
CA ALA A 265 -10.87 -2.84 20.02
C ALA A 265 -12.28 -3.31 19.67
N GLY A 266 -12.54 -3.67 18.42
CA GLY A 266 -13.82 -4.27 18.01
C GLY A 266 -14.10 -5.60 18.69
N ALA A 267 -13.06 -6.43 18.88
CA ALA A 267 -13.17 -7.69 19.60
C ALA A 267 -13.43 -7.50 21.10
N VAL A 268 -12.66 -6.60 21.74
CA VAL A 268 -12.81 -6.30 23.17
C VAL A 268 -14.16 -5.63 23.44
N ALA A 269 -14.61 -4.70 22.59
CA ALA A 269 -15.92 -4.09 22.72
C ALA A 269 -17.05 -5.11 22.55
N ALA A 270 -16.91 -6.08 21.64
CA ALA A 270 -17.88 -7.16 21.46
C ALA A 270 -17.94 -8.09 22.69
N ASP A 271 -16.80 -8.47 23.27
CA ASP A 271 -16.76 -9.32 24.48
C ASP A 271 -17.29 -8.59 25.73
N VAL A 272 -16.99 -7.29 25.89
CA VAL A 272 -17.52 -6.43 26.97
C VAL A 272 -19.03 -6.23 26.83
N TRP A 273 -19.54 -5.97 25.63
CA TRP A 273 -20.98 -5.86 25.38
C TRP A 273 -21.70 -7.18 25.68
N ALA A 274 -21.08 -8.32 25.36
CA ALA A 274 -21.62 -9.64 25.67
C ALA A 274 -21.59 -10.00 27.17
N GLY A 275 -21.19 -9.09 28.05
CA GLY A 275 -21.15 -9.31 29.50
C GLY A 275 -20.09 -10.32 29.94
N ARG A 276 -19.13 -10.65 29.08
CA ARG A 276 -18.09 -11.63 29.39
C ARG A 276 -17.05 -10.99 30.29
N ARG A 277 -16.61 -11.76 31.29
CA ARG A 277 -15.50 -11.35 32.16
C ARG A 277 -14.19 -11.54 31.40
N TRP A 278 -13.22 -10.67 31.69
CA TRP A 278 -11.88 -10.73 31.14
C TRP A 278 -11.28 -12.13 31.36
N GLY A 279 -11.07 -12.90 30.27
CA GLY A 279 -10.61 -14.29 30.33
C GLY A 279 -11.45 -15.30 29.52
N ASP A 280 -12.74 -15.04 29.31
CA ASP A 280 -13.66 -15.91 28.55
C ASP A 280 -13.78 -15.52 27.07
N VAL A 281 -12.63 -15.41 26.39
CA VAL A 281 -12.57 -14.88 25.03
C VAL A 281 -13.31 -15.82 24.08
N SER A 282 -14.32 -15.29 23.39
CA SER A 282 -15.06 -16.02 22.36
C SER A 282 -14.14 -16.50 21.25
N VAL A 283 -14.43 -17.62 20.57
CA VAL A 283 -13.70 -18.02 19.35
C VAL A 283 -13.54 -16.86 18.36
N PRO A 284 -14.58 -16.03 18.07
CA PRO A 284 -14.41 -14.81 17.27
C PRO A 284 -13.51 -13.74 17.91
N GLY A 285 -13.56 -13.53 19.24
CA GLY A 285 -12.64 -12.66 19.95
C GLY A 285 -11.19 -13.15 19.89
N LEU A 286 -10.99 -14.48 19.86
CA LEU A 286 -9.70 -15.14 19.74
C LEU A 286 -9.18 -15.06 18.30
N VAL A 287 -10.04 -15.22 17.29
CA VAL A 287 -9.70 -14.98 15.87
C VAL A 287 -9.35 -13.52 15.64
N ALA A 288 -10.10 -12.57 16.21
CA ALA A 288 -9.80 -11.15 16.10
C ALA A 288 -8.51 -10.78 16.85
N HIS A 289 -8.24 -11.39 18.01
CA HIS A 289 -6.95 -11.30 18.69
C HIS A 289 -5.82 -11.88 17.84
N LEU A 290 -6.01 -13.04 17.20
CA LEU A 290 -5.03 -13.65 16.32
C LEU A 290 -4.76 -12.78 15.09
N LEU A 291 -5.79 -12.14 14.51
CA LEU A 291 -5.63 -11.19 13.42
C LEU A 291 -4.90 -9.92 13.87
N ALA A 292 -5.21 -9.40 15.07
CA ALA A 292 -4.50 -8.26 15.66
C ALA A 292 -3.04 -8.62 15.97
N ILE A 293 -2.77 -9.83 16.47
CA ILE A 293 -1.44 -10.37 16.71
C ILE A 293 -0.70 -10.60 15.39
N GLN A 294 -1.36 -11.10 14.34
CA GLN A 294 -0.75 -11.25 13.01
C GLN A 294 -0.43 -9.89 12.39
N ALA A 295 -1.30 -8.89 12.56
CA ALA A 295 -1.04 -7.51 12.13
C ALA A 295 0.12 -6.88 12.92
N LEU A 296 0.17 -7.08 14.25
CA LEU A 296 1.29 -6.67 15.11
C LEU A 296 2.59 -7.40 14.76
N LEU A 297 2.54 -8.70 14.48
CA LEU A 297 3.70 -9.50 14.04
C LEU A 297 4.16 -9.08 12.66
N ALA A 298 3.26 -8.79 11.73
CA ALA A 298 3.60 -8.25 10.42
C ALA A 298 4.29 -6.87 10.58
N ALA A 299 3.74 -6.00 11.43
CA ALA A 299 4.37 -4.73 11.77
C ALA A 299 5.73 -4.92 12.46
N ALA A 300 5.87 -5.88 13.38
CA ALA A 300 7.09 -6.19 14.09
C ALA A 300 8.15 -6.89 13.21
N LEU A 301 7.74 -7.67 12.22
CA LEU A 301 8.63 -8.30 11.23
C LEU A 301 9.11 -7.27 10.21
N LEU A 302 8.24 -6.34 9.79
CA LEU A 302 8.65 -5.16 9.05
C LEU A 302 9.64 -4.32 9.87
N ALA A 303 9.43 -4.21 11.19
CA ALA A 303 10.36 -3.53 12.09
C ALA A 303 11.70 -4.28 12.27
N ARG A 304 11.68 -5.59 12.49
CA ARG A 304 12.88 -6.43 12.67
C ARG A 304 13.70 -6.58 11.40
N GLY A 305 13.07 -6.70 10.23
CA GLY A 305 13.76 -6.69 8.94
C GLY A 305 14.57 -5.40 8.76
N SER A 306 13.99 -4.28 9.18
CA SER A 306 14.63 -2.96 9.16
C SER A 306 15.81 -2.86 10.16
N ILE A 307 15.64 -3.40 11.37
CA ILE A 307 16.70 -3.42 12.41
C ILE A 307 17.87 -4.35 12.03
N ARG A 308 17.60 -5.51 11.41
CA ARG A 308 18.67 -6.43 10.94
C ARG A 308 19.47 -5.83 9.78
N LEU A 309 18.84 -5.03 8.93
CA LEU A 309 19.54 -4.27 7.87
C LEU A 309 20.43 -3.16 8.45
N LEU A 310 20.06 -2.59 9.61
CA LEU A 310 20.89 -1.64 10.34
C LEU A 310 22.07 -2.32 11.08
N ARG A 311 21.86 -3.50 11.67
CA ARG A 311 22.90 -4.24 12.42
C ARG A 311 23.97 -4.93 11.58
N ARG A 312 23.71 -5.25 10.31
CA ARG A 312 24.72 -5.88 9.42
C ARG A 312 25.73 -4.89 8.84
N ARG A 313 25.70 -3.62 9.25
CA ARG A 313 26.50 -2.54 8.64
C ARG A 313 27.16 -1.58 9.63
N GLY A 314 27.20 -1.96 10.90
CA GLY A 314 28.20 -1.51 11.86
C GLY A 314 29.15 -2.67 12.14
#